data_AF-A0A542LUL8-F1
#
_entry.id   AF-A0A542LUL8-F1
#
_cell.length_a   1.000
_cell.length_b   1.000
_cell.length_c   1.000
_cell.angle_alpha   90.00
_cell.angle_beta   90.00
_cell.angle_gamma   90.00
#
_symmetry.space_group_name_H-M   'P 1'
#
loop_
_entity.id
_entity.type
_entity.pdbx_description
1 polymer ?
#
loop_
_entity_poly.entity_id
_entity_poly.type
_entity_poly.pdbx_seq_one_letter_code
_entity_poly.pdbx_strand_id
1 'polypeptide(L)'
;MTPTLHFMCGKMAAGKSTLSRQLAEQHGAVLICEDIWLQQLYPTEIRGFDDYLAYARRLKAVVAPHVLQLLRAGVPVVLDFPANVPAQRAWFRSLLDEAGAGVGHVMHFVDTPHARCIEQLHQRNRDKPPGSMAMSVEQFEAISALFVPPAPEEGFTVRTYR
;
A
#
# COMPACT_ATOMS: atom_id res chain seq x y z
N MET A 1 -22.45 2.15 10.39
CA MET A 1 -21.57 2.43 9.24
C MET A 1 -20.86 1.13 8.88
N THR A 2 -20.68 0.82 7.60
CA THR A 2 -19.94 -0.38 7.17
C THR A 2 -18.44 -0.13 7.35
N PRO A 3 -17.71 -0.95 8.15
CA PRO A 3 -16.26 -0.83 8.25
C PRO A 3 -15.62 -1.04 6.87
N THR A 4 -14.70 -0.16 6.50
CA THR A 4 -14.11 -0.16 5.15
C THR A 4 -12.61 -0.40 5.22
N LEU A 5 -12.11 -1.32 4.39
CA LEU A 5 -10.69 -1.47 4.11
C LEU A 5 -10.28 -0.54 2.95
N HIS A 6 -9.43 0.43 3.24
CA HIS A 6 -8.83 1.32 2.26
C HIS A 6 -7.41 0.87 1.95
N PHE A 7 -7.03 0.80 0.68
CA PHE A 7 -5.68 0.42 0.28
C PHE A 7 -5.25 1.07 -1.03
N MET A 8 -3.94 1.05 -1.30
CA MET A 8 -3.33 1.95 -2.29
C MET A 8 -2.77 1.19 -3.49
N CYS A 9 -3.10 1.67 -4.69
CA CYS A 9 -2.52 1.23 -5.95
C CYS A 9 -1.91 2.43 -6.68
N GLY A 10 -0.75 2.25 -7.29
CA GLY A 10 -0.12 3.30 -8.10
C GLY A 10 1.40 3.19 -8.13
N LYS A 11 2.04 3.90 -9.05
CA LYS A 11 3.49 3.88 -9.21
C LYS A 11 4.23 4.29 -7.93
N MET A 12 5.47 3.89 -7.83
CA MET A 12 6.37 4.37 -6.79
C MET A 12 6.43 5.90 -6.83
N ALA A 13 6.54 6.55 -5.67
CA ALA A 13 6.53 8.01 -5.57
C ALA A 13 5.28 8.72 -6.17
N ALA A 14 4.15 8.01 -6.39
CA ALA A 14 2.89 8.63 -6.81
C ALA A 14 2.15 9.38 -5.69
N GLY A 15 2.67 9.41 -4.45
CA GLY A 15 2.00 10.08 -3.32
C GLY A 15 1.04 9.21 -2.50
N LYS A 16 1.05 7.89 -2.69
CA LYS A 16 0.21 6.92 -1.96
C LYS A 16 0.27 7.06 -0.44
N SER A 17 1.47 7.16 0.14
CA SER A 17 1.65 7.30 1.60
C SER A 17 1.19 8.65 2.17
N THR A 18 1.05 9.67 1.32
CA THR A 18 0.44 10.94 1.73
C THR A 18 -1.08 10.80 1.75
N LEU A 19 -1.66 10.19 0.71
CA LEU A 19 -3.09 9.93 0.63
C LEU A 19 -3.56 8.96 1.73
N SER A 20 -2.77 7.95 2.08
CA SER A 20 -3.09 7.00 3.17
C SER A 20 -3.26 7.68 4.51
N ARG A 21 -2.40 8.63 4.85
CA ARG A 21 -2.51 9.44 6.08
C ARG A 21 -3.78 10.30 6.08
N GLN A 22 -4.05 10.99 4.96
CA GLN A 22 -5.26 11.80 4.81
C GLN A 22 -6.54 10.98 4.95
N LEU A 23 -6.59 9.80 4.34
CA LEU A 23 -7.74 8.89 4.43
C LEU A 23 -7.90 8.35 5.85
N ALA A 24 -6.80 8.06 6.54
CA ALA A 24 -6.87 7.58 7.92
C ALA A 24 -7.48 8.63 8.84
N GLU A 25 -7.04 9.88 8.73
CA GLU A 25 -7.62 11.02 9.46
C GLU A 25 -9.10 11.24 9.08
N GLN A 26 -9.40 11.28 7.78
CA GLN A 26 -10.75 11.53 7.26
C GLN A 26 -11.77 10.49 7.74
N HIS A 27 -11.36 9.22 7.80
CA HIS A 27 -12.26 8.11 8.12
C HIS A 27 -12.16 7.65 9.58
N GLY A 28 -11.32 8.29 10.41
CA GLY A 28 -11.01 7.80 11.75
C GLY A 28 -10.48 6.37 11.74
N ALA A 29 -9.68 6.03 10.72
CA ALA A 29 -9.22 4.67 10.46
C ALA A 29 -7.85 4.40 11.10
N VAL A 30 -7.59 3.14 11.40
CA VAL A 30 -6.25 2.68 11.79
C VAL A 30 -5.37 2.61 10.54
N LEU A 31 -4.27 3.36 10.52
CA LEU A 31 -3.27 3.31 9.47
C LEU A 31 -2.17 2.29 9.79
N ILE A 32 -1.91 1.36 8.86
CA ILE A 32 -0.78 0.44 8.91
C ILE A 32 0.07 0.65 7.66
N CYS A 33 1.35 0.94 7.84
CA CYS A 33 2.29 1.22 6.75
C CYS A 33 3.38 0.15 6.70
N GLU A 34 3.47 -0.56 5.56
CA GLU A 34 4.40 -1.66 5.36
C GLU A 34 5.85 -1.21 5.52
N ASP A 35 6.22 -0.13 4.82
CA ASP A 35 7.57 0.42 4.79
C ASP A 35 8.09 0.81 6.20
N ILE A 36 7.24 1.44 7.02
CA ILE A 36 7.59 1.82 8.40
C ILE A 36 7.82 0.57 9.26
N TRP A 37 6.93 -0.41 9.18
CA TRP A 37 7.03 -1.60 10.01
C TRP A 37 8.21 -2.47 9.60
N LEU A 38 8.47 -2.62 8.30
CA LEU A 38 9.66 -3.32 7.80
C LEU A 38 10.94 -2.62 8.26
N GLN A 39 11.00 -1.30 8.17
CA GLN A 39 12.15 -0.53 8.65
C GLN A 39 12.40 -0.72 10.15
N GLN A 40 11.34 -0.79 10.96
CA GLN A 40 11.46 -0.93 12.42
C GLN A 40 11.76 -2.37 12.86
N LEU A 41 11.12 -3.36 12.25
CA LEU A 41 11.26 -4.77 12.61
C LEU A 41 12.53 -5.40 12.03
N TYR A 42 12.98 -4.94 10.86
CA TYR A 42 14.09 -5.51 10.10
C TYR A 42 15.09 -4.43 9.64
N PRO A 43 15.67 -3.64 10.57
CA PRO A 43 16.48 -2.48 10.24
C PRO A 43 17.78 -2.80 9.49
N THR A 44 18.24 -4.06 9.49
CA THR A 44 19.53 -4.47 8.91
C THR A 44 19.45 -5.65 7.94
N GLU A 45 18.29 -6.30 7.89
CA GLU A 45 18.06 -7.57 7.20
C GLU A 45 17.55 -7.38 5.78
N ILE A 46 16.89 -6.25 5.49
CA ILE A 46 16.43 -5.92 4.14
C ILE A 46 17.57 -5.21 3.40
N ARG A 47 18.32 -5.96 2.60
CA ARG A 47 19.47 -5.43 1.83
C ARG A 47 19.21 -5.33 0.34
N GLY A 48 18.15 -5.98 -0.13
CA GLY A 48 17.73 -5.95 -1.52
C GLY A 48 16.26 -6.30 -1.69
N PHE A 49 15.85 -6.40 -2.96
CA PHE A 49 14.46 -6.64 -3.34
C PHE A 49 13.94 -8.01 -2.88
N ASP A 50 14.75 -9.06 -2.97
CA ASP A 50 14.36 -10.41 -2.55
C ASP A 50 14.13 -10.50 -1.04
N ASP A 51 15.00 -9.85 -0.25
CA ASP A 51 14.80 -9.72 1.20
C ASP A 51 13.48 -9.00 1.48
N TYR A 52 13.27 -7.85 0.82
CA TYR A 52 12.02 -7.09 0.96
C TYR A 52 10.80 -7.97 0.70
N LEU A 53 10.77 -8.74 -0.38
CA LEU A 53 9.65 -9.65 -0.69
C LEU A 53 9.46 -10.71 0.41
N ALA A 54 10.55 -11.29 0.90
CA ALA A 54 10.51 -12.31 1.94
C ALA A 54 9.96 -11.76 3.28
N TYR A 55 10.45 -10.59 3.70
CA TYR A 55 10.04 -9.95 4.96
C TYR A 55 8.66 -9.30 4.86
N ALA A 56 8.29 -8.70 3.73
CA ALA A 56 6.94 -8.20 3.47
C ALA A 56 5.90 -9.33 3.56
N ARG A 57 6.22 -10.52 3.02
CA ARG A 57 5.35 -11.70 3.15
C ARG A 57 5.17 -12.13 4.61
N ARG A 58 6.25 -12.14 5.42
CA ARG A 58 6.15 -12.43 6.86
C ARG A 58 5.28 -11.41 7.58
N LEU A 59 5.48 -10.13 7.27
CA LEU A 59 4.71 -9.04 7.84
C LEU A 59 3.22 -9.18 7.52
N LYS A 60 2.87 -9.44 6.26
CA LYS A 60 1.49 -9.66 5.82
C LYS A 60 0.80 -10.80 6.57
N ALA A 61 1.51 -11.89 6.85
CA ALA A 61 0.96 -13.02 7.60
C ALA A 61 0.59 -12.64 9.05
N VAL A 62 1.36 -11.74 9.68
CA VAL A 62 1.07 -11.24 11.03
C VAL A 62 -0.01 -10.16 11.00
N VAL A 63 0.03 -9.24 10.03
CA VAL A 63 -0.90 -8.11 9.93
C VAL A 63 -2.32 -8.56 9.58
N ALA A 64 -2.46 -9.53 8.68
CA ALA A 64 -3.76 -10.01 8.19
C ALA A 64 -4.80 -10.30 9.29
N PRO A 65 -4.53 -11.18 10.29
CA PRO A 65 -5.51 -11.47 11.33
C PRO A 65 -5.91 -10.24 12.16
N HIS A 66 -4.99 -9.29 12.38
CA HIS A 66 -5.31 -8.06 13.11
C HIS A 66 -6.19 -7.11 12.31
N VAL A 67 -5.93 -6.98 11.01
CA VAL A 67 -6.79 -6.19 10.09
C VAL A 67 -8.20 -6.75 10.09
N LEU A 68 -8.36 -8.08 10.02
CA LEU A 68 -9.66 -8.73 10.06
C LEU A 68 -10.38 -8.51 11.39
N GLN A 69 -9.67 -8.59 12.52
CA GLN A 69 -10.24 -8.30 13.84
C GLN A 69 -10.74 -6.85 13.94
N LEU A 70 -9.94 -5.88 13.46
CA LEU A 70 -10.33 -4.47 13.44
C LEU A 70 -11.60 -4.23 12.60
N LEU A 71 -11.61 -4.78 11.38
CA LEU A 71 -12.76 -4.64 10.48
C LEU A 71 -14.02 -5.29 11.06
N ARG A 72 -13.90 -6.49 11.64
CA ARG A 72 -15.03 -7.18 12.32
C ARG A 72 -15.52 -6.42 13.56
N ALA A 73 -14.64 -5.67 14.22
CA ALA A 73 -14.99 -4.78 15.32
C ALA A 73 -15.60 -3.44 14.87
N GLY A 74 -15.80 -3.23 13.56
CA GLY A 74 -16.37 -2.00 13.02
C GLY A 74 -15.35 -0.87 12.84
N VAL A 75 -14.05 -1.12 12.99
CA VAL A 75 -12.98 -0.13 12.87
C VAL A 75 -12.48 -0.08 11.42
N PRO A 76 -12.57 1.06 10.71
CA PRO A 76 -12.00 1.21 9.38
C PRO A 76 -10.47 1.07 9.42
N VAL A 77 -9.89 0.54 8.35
CA VAL A 77 -8.43 0.33 8.25
C VAL A 77 -7.92 0.92 6.94
N VAL A 78 -6.80 1.62 7.00
CA VAL A 78 -6.01 2.02 5.83
C VAL A 78 -4.72 1.19 5.81
N LEU A 79 -4.53 0.42 4.75
CA LEU A 79 -3.28 -0.29 4.47
C LEU A 79 -2.45 0.47 3.44
N ASP A 80 -1.38 1.10 3.89
CA ASP A 80 -0.31 1.62 3.02
C ASP A 80 0.68 0.50 2.71
N PHE A 81 0.17 -0.47 1.94
CA PHE A 81 0.87 -1.64 1.42
C PHE A 81 0.77 -1.59 -0.11
N PRO A 82 1.76 -2.10 -0.85
CA PRO A 82 1.72 -2.05 -2.30
C PRO A 82 0.65 -2.99 -2.87
N ALA A 83 -0.21 -2.46 -3.72
CA ALA A 83 -1.21 -3.19 -4.52
C ALA A 83 -0.94 -2.99 -6.03
N ASN A 84 0.34 -2.95 -6.40
CA ASN A 84 0.83 -2.41 -7.67
C ASN A 84 0.84 -3.45 -8.80
N VAL A 85 0.78 -4.74 -8.45
CA VAL A 85 0.70 -5.86 -9.40
C VAL A 85 -0.44 -6.81 -8.99
N PRO A 86 -0.99 -7.62 -9.93
CA PRO A 86 -2.15 -8.47 -9.64
C PRO A 86 -1.90 -9.44 -8.47
N ALA A 87 -0.70 -10.01 -8.39
CA ALA A 87 -0.32 -10.91 -7.28
C ALA A 87 -0.38 -10.22 -5.91
N GLN A 88 -0.07 -8.92 -5.82
CA GLN A 88 -0.22 -8.16 -4.58
C GLN A 88 -1.69 -7.86 -4.28
N ARG A 89 -2.49 -7.55 -5.30
CA ARG A 89 -3.93 -7.32 -5.16
C ARG A 89 -4.70 -8.57 -4.73
N ALA A 90 -4.25 -9.76 -5.15
CA ALA A 90 -4.81 -11.03 -4.70
C ALA A 90 -4.77 -11.20 -3.16
N TRP A 91 -3.75 -10.67 -2.48
CA TRP A 91 -3.70 -10.69 -1.01
C TRP A 91 -4.78 -9.80 -0.36
N PHE A 92 -5.04 -8.62 -0.92
CA PHE A 92 -6.15 -7.79 -0.46
C PHE A 92 -7.49 -8.47 -0.72
N ARG A 93 -7.64 -9.13 -1.87
CA ARG A 93 -8.84 -9.93 -2.17
C ARG A 93 -9.05 -11.01 -1.10
N SER A 94 -8.02 -11.76 -0.71
CA SER A 94 -8.15 -12.78 0.34
C SER A 94 -8.58 -12.20 1.69
N LEU A 95 -8.12 -10.98 2.05
CA LEU A 95 -8.58 -10.31 3.27
C LEU A 95 -10.08 -9.98 3.20
N LEU A 96 -10.56 -9.51 2.05
CA LEU A 96 -11.97 -9.16 1.86
C LEU A 96 -12.86 -10.41 1.90
N ASP A 97 -12.43 -11.48 1.25
CA ASP A 97 -13.14 -12.75 1.23
C ASP A 97 -13.25 -13.34 2.65
N GLU A 98 -12.19 -13.25 3.45
CA GLU A 98 -12.19 -13.71 4.85
C GLU A 98 -12.95 -12.77 5.80
N ALA A 99 -12.99 -11.47 5.51
CA ALA A 99 -13.74 -10.49 6.29
C ALA A 99 -15.26 -10.67 6.14
N GLY A 100 -15.71 -11.13 4.97
CA GLY A 100 -17.11 -11.40 4.65
C GLY A 100 -17.90 -10.16 4.19
N ALA A 101 -19.17 -10.37 3.82
CA ALA A 101 -20.00 -9.36 3.15
C ALA A 101 -20.31 -8.09 3.99
N GLY A 102 -20.03 -8.10 5.29
CA GLY A 102 -20.23 -6.95 6.18
C GLY A 102 -19.12 -5.89 6.12
N VAL A 103 -18.07 -6.12 5.31
CA VAL A 103 -16.91 -5.23 5.19
C VAL A 103 -16.86 -4.60 3.79
N GLY A 104 -16.83 -3.28 3.76
CA GLY A 104 -16.62 -2.51 2.53
C GLY A 104 -15.14 -2.45 2.16
N HIS A 105 -14.83 -2.04 0.93
CA HIS A 105 -13.46 -1.79 0.53
C HIS A 105 -13.37 -0.69 -0.52
N VAL A 106 -12.24 0.03 -0.54
CA VAL A 106 -11.91 0.99 -1.58
C VAL A 106 -10.44 0.87 -1.93
N MET A 107 -10.15 0.55 -3.20
CA MET A 107 -8.82 0.68 -3.76
C MET A 107 -8.63 2.10 -4.29
N HIS A 108 -7.72 2.83 -3.69
CA HIS A 108 -7.34 4.18 -4.10
C HIS A 108 -6.24 4.08 -5.15
N PHE A 109 -6.60 4.26 -6.42
CA PHE A 109 -5.66 4.25 -7.54
C PHE A 109 -5.11 5.66 -7.78
N VAL A 110 -3.83 5.85 -7.47
CA VAL A 110 -3.11 7.11 -7.64
C VAL A 110 -2.35 7.07 -8.96
N ASP A 111 -2.97 7.62 -10.00
CA ASP A 111 -2.53 7.64 -11.39
C ASP A 111 -1.71 8.90 -11.69
N THR A 112 -0.66 9.11 -10.91
CA THR A 112 0.23 10.27 -11.07
C THR A 112 1.09 10.12 -12.33
N PRO A 113 1.24 11.18 -13.14
CA PRO A 113 2.10 11.17 -14.32
C PRO A 113 3.54 10.74 -13.98
N HIS A 114 4.17 10.01 -14.92
CA HIS A 114 5.51 9.44 -14.72
C HIS A 114 6.57 10.49 -14.36
N ALA A 115 6.60 11.61 -15.11
CA ALA A 115 7.51 12.72 -14.84
C ALA A 115 7.33 13.29 -13.41
N ARG A 116 6.07 13.39 -12.96
CA ARG A 116 5.77 13.87 -11.62
C ARG A 116 6.17 12.88 -10.53
N CYS A 117 6.11 11.58 -10.80
CA CYS A 117 6.64 10.56 -9.89
C CYS A 117 8.16 10.70 -9.71
N ILE A 118 8.91 11.01 -10.78
CA ILE A 118 10.36 11.25 -10.71
C ILE A 118 10.67 12.50 -9.87
N GLU A 119 9.93 13.59 -10.07
CA GLU A 119 10.08 14.80 -9.23
C GLU A 119 9.82 14.50 -7.74
N GLN A 120 8.76 13.75 -7.45
CA GLN A 120 8.43 13.32 -6.09
C GLN A 120 9.48 12.38 -5.50
N LEU A 121 10.08 11.50 -6.31
CA LEU A 121 11.18 10.63 -5.89
C LEU A 121 12.37 11.45 -5.42
N HIS A 122 12.78 12.45 -6.20
CA HIS A 122 13.88 13.33 -5.81
C HIS A 122 13.58 14.08 -4.51
N GLN A 123 12.34 14.57 -4.33
CA GLN A 123 11.93 15.21 -3.08
C GLN A 123 11.97 14.22 -1.91
N ARG A 124 11.42 13.01 -2.05
CA ARG A 124 11.43 11.96 -1.03
C ARG A 124 12.85 11.56 -0.63
N ASN A 125 13.77 11.46 -1.58
CA ASN A 125 15.18 11.14 -1.29
C ASN A 125 15.88 12.24 -0.47
N ARG A 126 15.49 13.51 -0.65
CA ARG A 126 16.00 14.64 0.14
C ARG A 126 15.40 14.66 1.54
N ASP A 127 14.07 14.53 1.63
CA ASP A 127 13.33 14.70 2.88
C ASP A 127 13.48 13.52 3.84
N LYS A 128 13.75 12.33 3.29
CA LYS A 128 13.92 11.07 4.04
C LYS A 128 12.83 10.85 5.10
N PRO A 129 11.53 10.90 4.74
CA PRO A 129 10.47 10.63 5.69
C PRO A 129 10.57 9.21 6.27
N PRO A 130 9.95 8.93 7.43
CA PRO A 130 9.91 7.58 8.01
C PRO A 130 9.44 6.52 6.99
N GLY A 131 10.05 5.33 7.01
CA GLY A 131 9.80 4.26 6.04
C GLY A 131 10.44 4.48 4.66
N SER A 132 11.02 5.64 4.36
CA SER A 132 11.65 5.86 3.05
C SER A 132 13.06 5.28 2.97
N MET A 133 13.32 4.59 1.86
CA MET A 133 14.67 4.31 1.37
C MET A 133 14.95 5.20 0.15
N ALA A 134 16.19 5.67 0.06
CA ALA A 134 16.65 6.42 -1.10
C ALA A 134 16.73 5.49 -2.31
N MET A 135 16.19 5.91 -3.45
CA MET A 135 16.22 5.13 -4.68
C MET A 135 16.65 5.96 -5.88
N SER A 136 17.37 5.34 -6.80
CA SER A 136 17.78 5.97 -8.04
C SER A 136 16.65 6.02 -9.07
N VAL A 137 16.83 6.82 -10.13
CA VAL A 137 15.86 6.87 -11.24
C VAL A 137 15.83 5.52 -11.97
N GLU A 138 16.97 4.84 -12.10
CA GLU A 138 17.07 3.51 -12.73
C GLU A 138 16.27 2.46 -11.94
N GLN A 139 16.38 2.46 -10.60
CA GLN A 139 15.56 1.60 -9.74
C GLN A 139 14.07 1.94 -9.89
N PHE A 140 13.75 3.23 -10.02
CA PHE A 140 12.38 3.67 -10.25
C PHE A 140 11.81 3.19 -11.58
N GLU A 141 12.58 3.26 -12.67
CA GLU A 141 12.15 2.75 -13.96
C GLU A 141 11.95 1.23 -13.91
N ALA A 142 12.89 0.50 -13.30
CA ALA A 142 12.81 -0.96 -13.15
C ALA A 142 11.54 -1.38 -12.39
N ILE A 143 11.22 -0.72 -11.28
CA ILE A 143 10.02 -1.00 -10.48
C ILE A 143 8.75 -0.54 -11.23
N SER A 144 8.79 0.61 -11.90
CA SER A 144 7.65 1.15 -12.64
C SER A 144 7.27 0.29 -13.84
N ALA A 145 8.24 -0.40 -14.45
CA ALA A 145 8.00 -1.34 -15.54
C ALA A 145 7.18 -2.57 -15.10
N LEU A 146 7.22 -2.92 -13.80
CA LEU A 146 6.43 -4.01 -13.24
C LEU A 146 4.99 -3.61 -12.91
N PHE A 147 4.69 -2.31 -12.86
CA PHE A 147 3.37 -1.81 -12.46
C PHE A 147 2.30 -2.22 -13.47
N VAL A 148 1.20 -2.77 -12.95
CA VAL A 148 0.00 -3.10 -13.73
C VAL A 148 -1.18 -2.35 -13.13
N PRO A 149 -1.87 -1.47 -13.88
CA PRO A 149 -3.04 -0.78 -13.37
C PRO A 149 -4.14 -1.78 -12.96
N PRO A 150 -5.04 -1.39 -12.05
CA PRO A 150 -6.13 -2.25 -11.66
C PRO A 150 -7.10 -2.47 -12.83
N ALA A 151 -7.58 -3.70 -12.98
CA ALA A 151 -8.53 -4.08 -14.02
C ALA A 151 -9.94 -4.34 -13.44
N PRO A 152 -11.03 -4.05 -14.18
CA PRO A 152 -12.39 -4.26 -13.70
C PRO A 152 -12.70 -5.70 -13.24
N GLU A 153 -12.07 -6.68 -13.88
CA GLU A 153 -12.24 -8.12 -13.61
C GLU A 153 -11.74 -8.51 -12.21
N GLU A 154 -10.90 -7.67 -11.60
CA GLU A 154 -10.43 -7.87 -10.23
C GLU A 154 -11.50 -7.53 -9.17
N GLY A 155 -12.63 -6.94 -9.57
CA GLY A 155 -13.83 -6.76 -8.74
C GLY A 155 -13.66 -5.79 -7.57
N PHE A 156 -12.70 -4.86 -7.65
CA PHE A 156 -12.49 -3.86 -6.60
C PHE A 156 -13.37 -2.62 -6.81
N THR A 157 -13.87 -2.03 -5.73
CA THR A 157 -14.35 -0.65 -5.77
C THR A 157 -13.16 0.29 -5.90
N VAL A 158 -12.97 0.90 -7.06
CA VAL A 158 -11.81 1.76 -7.36
C VAL A 158 -12.18 3.23 -7.28
N ARG A 159 -11.34 4.03 -6.60
CA ARG A 159 -11.36 5.50 -6.65
C ARG A 159 -10.05 6.02 -7.22
N THR A 160 -10.12 6.73 -8.34
CA THR A 160 -8.94 7.22 -9.06
C THR A 160 -8.59 8.66 -8.70
N TYR A 161 -7.29 8.94 -8.59
CA TYR A 161 -6.69 10.25 -8.30
C TYR A 161 -5.67 10.54 -9.40
N ARG A 162 -5.75 11.72 -10.03
CA ARG A 162 -4.88 12.14 -11.14
C ARG A 162 -4.10 13.39 -10.75
#